data_AF-A0A1B8AWS9-F1
#
_entry.id   AF-A0A1B8AWS9-F1
#
_cell.length_a   1.000
_cell.length_b   1.000
_cell.length_c   1.000
_cell.angle_alpha   90.00
_cell.angle_beta   90.00
_cell.angle_gamma   90.00
#
_symmetry.space_group_name_H-M   'P 1'
#
loop_
_entity.id
_entity.type
_entity.pdbx_description
1 polymer ?
#
loop_
_entity_poly.entity_id
_entity_poly.type
_entity_poly.pdbx_seq_one_letter_code
_entity_poly.pdbx_strand_id
1 'polypeptide(L)'
;MSLDPTQNRLEFLLRHVDDEPTIADYRSLAEVIKGIAQTAVNFAVIGEVDGATKLLETLVKRGIDPFDYCETCYPYLKPCMYFAWEATSSWPLWIPSGQRTEEKLLEMEDRGRQVWLERFSEEWDVTEETARKALDMAYNGLQAELPDWDGTLAGQAVVADKMSQEGEFSYSASPNGPMSVKYSKIAMWWRQGIFPYPYVQLYRTAGLMIALDIYTRLNQGTEARELFDKICGRIEAYEMIEQLVCSRLVWSKVIISPHLPMLEMLNIHPAKVRPAISRAVQMAEKRLVTGPRRRYMNQGLENLVHTISKNTFENCPYGDLDVYRPSDLPRSRPEKPSGLLRPGCSAADIAALEKRLEVPLPDDYKEFLSVTNGLEAIWNGQNALHYLAKAEDVDWHDLDFLEGNEIPLLRDAEPQPHAGNMLSWPTPETLRCICLSGDLDQQEANGHLFIIGPDIVQPAKDYFFSTYQERNESQRSELDNLVQETYGSMDVFKDLEYVLMCWTPWDLRFYPSRGVRDFLEQMAEASLQKNRHWLYVFEPRYRRLAKDDE
;
A
#
# COMPACT_ATOMS: atom_id res chain seq x y z
N MET A 1 6.70 -1.36 -25.60
CA MET A 1 7.82 -2.32 -25.71
C MET A 1 7.31 -3.66 -25.22
N SER A 2 7.30 -4.71 -26.05
CA SER A 2 6.95 -6.05 -25.57
C SER A 2 8.14 -6.63 -24.81
N LEU A 3 8.10 -6.51 -23.48
CA LEU A 3 9.00 -7.20 -22.59
C LEU A 3 8.62 -8.69 -22.56
N ASP A 4 9.61 -9.56 -22.58
CA ASP A 4 9.46 -11.00 -22.43
C ASP A 4 8.62 -11.31 -21.16
N PRO A 5 7.43 -11.95 -21.27
CA PRO A 5 6.57 -12.26 -20.13
C PRO A 5 7.27 -13.06 -19.03
N THR A 6 8.38 -13.73 -19.35
CA THR A 6 9.11 -14.61 -18.44
C THR A 6 10.11 -13.89 -17.54
N GLN A 7 10.57 -12.69 -17.92
CA GLN A 7 11.51 -11.89 -17.11
C GLN A 7 10.81 -11.21 -15.92
N ASN A 8 9.50 -11.02 -16.02
CA ASN A 8 8.67 -10.27 -15.09
C ASN A 8 8.42 -10.97 -13.74
N ARG A 9 8.31 -12.30 -13.71
CA ARG A 9 7.85 -13.02 -12.50
C ARG A 9 8.84 -12.98 -11.34
N LEU A 10 10.14 -13.14 -11.64
CA LEU A 10 11.16 -13.00 -10.60
C LEU A 10 11.27 -11.55 -10.12
N GLU A 11 11.13 -10.58 -11.02
CA GLU A 11 11.10 -9.15 -10.66
C GLU A 11 9.91 -8.85 -9.74
N PHE A 12 8.72 -9.38 -10.03
CA PHE A 12 7.55 -9.27 -9.15
C PHE A 12 7.80 -9.87 -7.75
N LEU A 13 8.38 -11.06 -7.68
CA LEU A 13 8.72 -11.72 -6.41
C LEU A 13 9.76 -10.93 -5.60
N LEU A 14 10.62 -10.17 -6.29
CA LEU A 14 11.69 -9.35 -5.71
C LEU A 14 11.37 -7.86 -5.68
N ARG A 15 10.13 -7.45 -5.91
CA ARG A 15 9.74 -6.03 -6.02
C ARG A 15 10.15 -5.18 -4.80
N HIS A 16 10.21 -5.74 -3.60
CA HIS A 16 10.65 -5.00 -2.41
C HIS A 16 12.18 -4.92 -2.25
N VAL A 17 12.93 -5.64 -3.10
CA VAL A 17 14.39 -5.78 -3.05
C VAL A 17 15.04 -5.11 -4.25
N ASP A 18 14.46 -5.26 -5.45
CA ASP A 18 15.07 -4.83 -6.71
C ASP A 18 14.33 -3.63 -7.36
N ASP A 19 13.05 -3.39 -7.04
CA ASP A 19 12.35 -2.18 -7.50
C ASP A 19 12.49 -1.05 -6.47
N GLU A 20 12.80 0.14 -6.95
CA GLU A 20 12.96 1.34 -6.13
C GLU A 20 11.60 1.98 -5.83
N PRO A 21 11.33 2.47 -4.62
CA PRO A 21 12.16 2.34 -3.41
C PRO A 21 12.13 0.92 -2.82
N THR A 22 13.30 0.45 -2.37
CA THR A 22 13.48 -0.89 -1.78
C THR A 22 13.28 -0.89 -0.26
N ILE A 23 13.31 -2.07 0.37
CA ILE A 23 13.35 -2.23 1.84
C ILE A 23 14.41 -1.34 2.50
N ALA A 24 15.55 -1.10 1.85
CA ALA A 24 16.57 -0.21 2.39
C ALA A 24 16.11 1.24 2.54
N ASP A 25 15.15 1.70 1.75
CA ASP A 25 14.72 3.09 1.66
C ASP A 25 13.50 3.39 2.55
N TYR A 26 12.70 2.36 2.89
CA TYR A 26 11.48 2.47 3.70
C TYR A 26 11.70 3.22 5.00
N ARG A 27 10.85 4.21 5.29
CA ARG A 27 11.08 5.21 6.32
C ARG A 27 10.69 4.72 7.71
N SER A 28 9.55 4.06 7.85
CA SER A 28 9.15 3.50 9.14
C SER A 28 9.44 2.02 9.26
N LEU A 29 9.62 1.55 10.50
CA LEU A 29 9.80 0.14 10.83
C LEU A 29 8.63 -0.71 10.31
N ALA A 30 7.41 -0.18 10.39
CA ALA A 30 6.20 -0.79 9.85
C ALA A 30 6.33 -1.19 8.37
N GLU A 31 6.77 -0.26 7.52
CA GLU A 31 7.02 -0.53 6.09
C GLU A 31 8.10 -1.59 5.90
N VAL A 32 9.18 -1.53 6.70
CA VAL A 32 10.27 -2.51 6.66
C VAL A 32 9.77 -3.91 7.00
N ILE A 33 9.00 -4.08 8.08
CA ILE A 33 8.45 -5.38 8.48
C ILE A 33 7.54 -5.91 7.37
N LYS A 34 6.65 -5.07 6.83
CA LYS A 34 5.76 -5.47 5.73
C LYS A 34 6.55 -5.93 4.50
N GLY A 35 7.56 -5.18 4.08
CA GLY A 35 8.42 -5.55 2.93
C GLY A 35 9.18 -6.86 3.16
N ILE A 36 9.72 -7.06 4.36
CA ILE A 36 10.38 -8.32 4.77
C ILE A 36 9.37 -9.48 4.72
N ALA A 37 8.17 -9.30 5.27
CA ALA A 37 7.12 -10.31 5.30
C ALA A 37 6.66 -10.70 3.90
N GLN A 38 6.34 -9.73 3.04
CA GLN A 38 5.94 -9.95 1.65
C GLN A 38 7.04 -10.68 0.86
N THR A 39 8.30 -10.30 1.06
CA THR A 39 9.45 -10.96 0.42
C THR A 39 9.65 -12.39 0.95
N ALA A 40 9.44 -12.63 2.25
CA ALA A 40 9.52 -13.96 2.84
C ALA A 40 8.43 -14.89 2.28
N VAL A 41 7.19 -14.40 2.17
CA VAL A 41 6.09 -15.14 1.52
C VAL A 41 6.44 -15.49 0.06
N ASN A 42 6.98 -14.52 -0.69
CA ASN A 42 7.42 -14.75 -2.08
C ASN A 42 8.55 -15.79 -2.18
N PHE A 43 9.48 -15.87 -1.22
CA PHE A 43 10.50 -16.91 -1.19
C PHE A 43 9.93 -18.28 -0.80
N ALA A 44 9.05 -18.32 0.20
CA ALA A 44 8.45 -19.57 0.65
C ALA A 44 7.64 -20.22 -0.47
N VAL A 45 6.83 -19.43 -1.21
CA VAL A 45 5.96 -19.96 -2.26
C VAL A 45 6.75 -20.61 -3.40
N ILE A 46 7.95 -20.11 -3.73
CA ILE A 46 8.83 -20.73 -4.73
C ILE A 46 9.68 -21.89 -4.19
N GLY A 47 9.41 -22.35 -2.97
CA GLY A 47 10.07 -23.48 -2.32
C GLY A 47 11.30 -23.14 -1.47
N GLU A 48 11.67 -21.86 -1.34
CA GLU A 48 12.83 -21.41 -0.57
C GLU A 48 12.48 -21.09 0.88
N VAL A 49 11.92 -22.09 1.58
CA VAL A 49 11.44 -21.97 2.97
C VAL A 49 12.57 -21.56 3.92
N ASP A 50 13.77 -22.11 3.74
CA ASP A 50 14.96 -21.72 4.53
C ASP A 50 15.35 -20.25 4.29
N GLY A 51 15.24 -19.77 3.05
CA GLY A 51 15.54 -18.40 2.69
C GLY A 51 14.54 -17.42 3.30
N ALA A 52 13.25 -17.74 3.20
CA ALA A 52 12.17 -17.00 3.86
C ALA A 52 12.37 -16.94 5.37
N THR A 53 12.68 -18.09 6.00
CA THR A 53 12.93 -18.18 7.45
C THR A 53 14.11 -17.32 7.87
N LYS A 54 15.23 -17.37 7.16
CA LYS A 54 16.40 -16.52 7.42
C LYS A 54 16.10 -15.03 7.31
N LEU A 55 15.23 -14.65 6.37
CA LEU A 55 14.80 -13.27 6.23
C LEU A 55 13.97 -12.83 7.44
N LEU A 56 13.03 -13.66 7.92
CA LEU A 56 12.26 -13.35 9.13
C LEU A 56 13.11 -13.36 10.40
N GLU A 57 14.13 -14.20 10.47
CA GLU A 57 15.10 -14.19 11.58
C GLU A 57 15.82 -12.85 11.73
N THR A 58 15.88 -12.01 10.70
CA THR A 58 16.43 -10.65 10.84
C THR A 58 15.60 -9.79 11.79
N LEU A 59 14.28 -10.00 11.86
CA LEU A 59 13.39 -9.35 12.82
C LEU A 59 13.51 -10.00 14.20
N VAL A 60 13.43 -11.33 14.27
CA VAL A 60 13.45 -12.08 15.54
C VAL A 60 14.72 -11.83 16.34
N LYS A 61 15.90 -11.76 15.68
CA LYS A 61 17.19 -11.45 16.33
C LYS A 61 17.23 -10.09 17.01
N ARG A 62 16.27 -9.21 16.70
CA ARG A 62 16.12 -7.85 17.25
C ARG A 62 14.95 -7.74 18.22
N GLY A 63 14.33 -8.86 18.59
CA GLY A 63 13.18 -8.88 19.50
C GLY A 63 11.87 -8.44 18.85
N ILE A 64 11.81 -8.39 17.51
CA ILE A 64 10.59 -8.07 16.77
C ILE A 64 9.93 -9.38 16.35
N ASP A 65 8.71 -9.64 16.83
CA ASP A 65 7.91 -10.76 16.34
C ASP A 65 7.35 -10.41 14.95
N PRO A 66 7.70 -11.16 13.89
CA PRO A 66 7.24 -10.87 12.54
C PRO A 66 5.73 -11.07 12.35
N PHE A 67 5.07 -11.89 13.18
CA PHE A 67 3.66 -12.20 13.03
C PHE A 67 2.75 -11.23 13.76
N ASP A 68 3.23 -10.66 14.86
CA ASP A 68 2.52 -9.65 15.62
C ASP A 68 2.15 -8.46 14.71
N TYR A 69 3.15 -7.86 14.07
CA TYR A 69 2.92 -6.73 13.17
C TYR A 69 2.05 -7.10 11.97
N CYS A 70 2.26 -8.30 11.43
CA CYS A 70 1.58 -8.75 10.22
C CYS A 70 0.15 -9.25 10.46
N GLU A 71 -0.27 -9.54 11.69
CA GLU A 71 -1.64 -10.03 11.94
C GLU A 71 -2.71 -9.05 11.43
N THR A 72 -2.48 -7.75 11.56
CA THR A 72 -3.40 -6.71 11.08
C THR A 72 -3.07 -6.24 9.67
N CYS A 73 -1.80 -6.01 9.36
CA CYS A 73 -1.41 -5.34 8.11
C CYS A 73 -1.13 -6.29 6.93
N TYR A 74 -0.79 -7.56 7.20
CA TYR A 74 -0.46 -8.56 6.19
C TYR A 74 -0.70 -10.00 6.72
N PRO A 75 -1.98 -10.38 6.95
CA PRO A 75 -2.35 -11.59 7.69
C PRO A 75 -1.97 -12.92 7.00
N TYR A 76 -1.37 -12.86 5.81
CA TYR A 76 -0.96 -14.02 5.01
C TYR A 76 0.37 -14.62 5.44
N LEU A 77 1.21 -13.84 6.14
CA LEU A 77 2.56 -14.28 6.54
C LEU A 77 2.51 -15.53 7.42
N LYS A 78 1.66 -15.52 8.46
CA LYS A 78 1.56 -16.61 9.43
C LYS A 78 1.10 -17.94 8.80
N PRO A 79 -0.05 -18.01 8.09
CA PRO A 79 -0.45 -19.23 7.40
C PRO A 79 0.60 -19.71 6.40
N CYS A 80 1.17 -18.81 5.59
CA CYS A 80 2.23 -19.14 4.66
C CYS A 80 3.39 -19.88 5.33
N MET A 81 3.99 -19.28 6.36
CA MET A 81 5.19 -19.84 6.99
C MET A 81 4.90 -21.10 7.79
N TYR A 82 3.77 -21.17 8.52
CA TYR A 82 3.43 -22.35 9.31
C TYR A 82 3.18 -23.57 8.43
N PHE A 83 2.45 -23.41 7.32
CA PHE A 83 2.20 -24.50 6.38
C PHE A 83 3.46 -24.88 5.60
N ALA A 84 4.31 -23.91 5.25
CA ALA A 84 5.60 -24.18 4.63
C ALA A 84 6.54 -24.99 5.55
N TRP A 85 6.67 -24.59 6.83
CA TRP A 85 7.49 -25.29 7.81
C TRP A 85 6.96 -26.67 8.15
N GLU A 86 5.64 -26.83 8.18
CA GLU A 86 5.02 -28.14 8.31
C GLU A 86 5.39 -29.03 7.12
N ALA A 87 5.10 -28.58 5.90
CA ALA A 87 5.26 -29.36 4.67
C ALA A 87 6.72 -29.77 4.44
N THR A 88 7.67 -28.97 4.90
CA THR A 88 9.12 -29.24 4.78
C THR A 88 9.76 -29.81 6.05
N SER A 89 9.00 -29.94 7.14
CA SER A 89 9.53 -30.30 8.47
C SER A 89 10.67 -29.39 8.95
N SER A 90 10.68 -28.12 8.56
CA SER A 90 11.78 -27.17 8.77
C SER A 90 11.48 -26.10 9.84
N TRP A 91 10.66 -26.44 10.84
CA TRP A 91 10.24 -25.52 11.88
C TRP A 91 11.42 -24.84 12.60
N PRO A 92 11.46 -23.49 12.66
CA PRO A 92 12.51 -22.81 13.39
C PRO A 92 12.33 -22.96 14.91
N LEU A 93 13.43 -22.83 15.65
CA LEU A 93 13.46 -23.06 17.11
C LEU A 93 12.64 -22.03 17.90
N TRP A 94 12.48 -20.83 17.37
CA TRP A 94 11.77 -19.73 18.03
C TRP A 94 10.24 -19.85 17.95
N ILE A 95 9.70 -20.81 17.19
CA ILE A 95 8.28 -21.14 17.18
C ILE A 95 7.98 -22.18 18.28
N PRO A 96 7.11 -21.90 19.27
CA PRO A 96 6.81 -22.89 20.31
C PRO A 96 6.12 -24.14 19.74
N SER A 97 6.42 -25.33 20.29
CA SER A 97 5.78 -26.59 19.88
C SER A 97 4.25 -26.58 20.07
N GLY A 98 3.76 -25.88 21.08
CA GLY A 98 2.32 -25.72 21.34
C GLY A 98 1.57 -24.95 20.24
N GLN A 99 2.26 -24.22 19.37
CA GLN A 99 1.65 -23.55 18.21
C GLN A 99 1.68 -24.40 16.93
N ARG A 100 2.28 -25.59 16.97
CA ARG A 100 2.46 -26.49 15.82
C ARG A 100 1.45 -27.67 15.85
N THR A 101 0.44 -27.60 16.70
CA THR A 101 -0.54 -28.68 16.86
C THR A 101 -1.49 -28.72 15.68
N GLU A 102 -2.03 -29.91 15.39
CA GLU A 102 -3.02 -30.10 14.34
C GLU A 102 -4.21 -29.14 14.49
N GLU A 103 -4.72 -28.98 15.72
CA GLU A 103 -5.80 -28.06 16.03
C GLU A 103 -5.47 -26.61 15.65
N LYS A 104 -4.26 -26.14 15.96
CA LYS A 104 -3.83 -24.76 15.64
C LYS A 104 -3.63 -24.56 14.14
N LEU A 105 -3.15 -25.59 13.44
CA LEU A 105 -2.98 -25.54 12.00
C LEU A 105 -4.33 -25.55 11.27
N LEU A 106 -5.31 -26.32 11.76
CA LEU A 106 -6.68 -26.32 11.25
C LEU A 106 -7.37 -24.97 11.51
N GLU A 107 -7.28 -24.42 12.72
CA GLU A 107 -7.80 -23.08 13.04
C GLU A 107 -7.21 -22.01 12.11
N MET A 108 -5.90 -22.11 11.83
CA MET A 108 -5.19 -21.21 10.92
C MET A 108 -5.64 -21.38 9.47
N GLU A 109 -5.87 -22.61 9.02
CA GLU A 109 -6.40 -22.89 7.68
C GLU A 109 -7.82 -22.35 7.53
N ASP A 110 -8.68 -22.53 8.54
CA ASP A 110 -10.05 -21.99 8.55
C ASP A 110 -10.06 -20.46 8.44
N ARG A 111 -9.24 -19.77 9.25
CA ARG A 111 -9.07 -18.31 9.15
C ARG A 111 -8.48 -17.89 7.80
N GLY A 112 -7.51 -18.63 7.29
CA GLY A 112 -6.89 -18.38 5.98
C GLY A 112 -7.88 -18.47 4.83
N ARG A 113 -8.80 -19.44 4.87
CA ARG A 113 -9.84 -19.65 3.86
C ARG A 113 -10.87 -18.53 3.79
N GLN A 114 -11.18 -17.88 4.92
CA GLN A 114 -12.13 -16.75 4.95
C GLN A 114 -11.80 -15.67 3.91
N VAL A 115 -10.51 -15.47 3.61
CA VAL A 115 -10.01 -14.49 2.63
C VAL A 115 -10.61 -14.66 1.24
N TRP A 116 -10.78 -15.89 0.74
CA TRP A 116 -11.45 -16.12 -0.55
C TRP A 116 -12.93 -16.42 -0.40
N LEU A 117 -13.36 -17.05 0.71
CA LEU A 117 -14.75 -17.45 0.89
C LEU A 117 -15.70 -16.25 1.06
N GLU A 118 -15.25 -15.14 1.65
CA GLU A 118 -16.07 -13.93 1.81
C GLU A 118 -16.53 -13.29 0.49
N ARG A 119 -16.01 -13.73 -0.67
CA ARG A 119 -16.39 -13.29 -2.02
C ARG A 119 -17.26 -14.29 -2.75
N PHE A 120 -17.44 -15.47 -2.20
CA PHE A 120 -18.10 -16.58 -2.87
C PHE A 120 -19.56 -16.65 -2.43
N SER A 121 -20.46 -16.61 -3.41
CA SER A 121 -21.92 -16.57 -3.19
C SER A 121 -22.52 -17.90 -2.75
N GLU A 122 -21.75 -18.99 -2.81
CA GLU A 122 -22.21 -20.33 -2.45
C GLU A 122 -21.65 -20.74 -1.09
N GLU A 123 -22.41 -21.56 -0.35
CA GLU A 123 -21.87 -22.23 0.83
C GLU A 123 -20.64 -23.07 0.45
N TRP A 124 -19.59 -22.97 1.25
CA TRP A 124 -18.40 -23.77 1.02
C TRP A 124 -18.68 -25.26 1.30
N ASP A 125 -18.49 -26.09 0.29
CA ASP A 125 -18.49 -27.55 0.41
C ASP A 125 -17.44 -28.16 -0.53
N VAL A 126 -16.93 -29.33 -0.17
CA VAL A 126 -15.90 -30.05 -0.94
C VAL A 126 -16.58 -30.89 -2.03
N THR A 127 -17.08 -30.22 -3.07
CA THR A 127 -17.74 -30.88 -4.21
C THR A 127 -17.25 -30.35 -5.55
N GLU A 128 -17.30 -31.18 -6.60
CA GLU A 128 -16.99 -30.77 -7.97
C GLU A 128 -17.90 -29.64 -8.45
N GLU A 129 -19.16 -29.61 -8.00
CA GLU A 129 -20.10 -28.55 -8.33
C GLU A 129 -19.63 -27.20 -7.78
N THR A 130 -19.24 -27.17 -6.51
CA THR A 130 -18.70 -25.97 -5.86
C THR A 130 -17.43 -25.50 -6.56
N ALA A 131 -16.52 -26.42 -6.92
CA ALA A 131 -15.32 -26.07 -7.68
C ALA A 131 -15.65 -25.47 -9.06
N ARG A 132 -16.63 -26.03 -9.78
CA ARG A 132 -17.07 -25.51 -11.08
C ARG A 132 -17.70 -24.12 -10.97
N LYS A 133 -18.52 -23.87 -9.94
CA LYS A 133 -19.09 -22.53 -9.67
C LYS A 133 -18.00 -21.51 -9.32
N ALA A 134 -16.99 -21.93 -8.57
CA ALA A 134 -15.82 -21.08 -8.27
C ALA A 134 -15.01 -20.74 -9.52
N LEU A 135 -14.81 -21.71 -10.44
CA LEU A 135 -14.21 -21.43 -11.75
C LEU A 135 -15.07 -20.50 -12.60
N ASP A 136 -16.39 -20.69 -12.60
CA ASP A 136 -17.32 -19.79 -13.31
C ASP A 136 -17.22 -18.36 -12.77
N MET A 137 -17.22 -18.16 -11.45
CA MET A 137 -16.92 -16.87 -10.81
C MET A 137 -15.58 -16.30 -11.29
N ALA A 138 -14.54 -17.13 -11.40
CA ALA A 138 -13.22 -16.68 -11.79
C ALA A 138 -13.09 -16.24 -13.26
N TYR A 139 -13.90 -16.80 -14.16
CA TYR A 139 -13.85 -16.49 -15.59
C TYR A 139 -14.95 -15.53 -16.03
N ASN A 140 -16.13 -15.60 -15.41
CA ASN A 140 -17.37 -14.95 -15.86
C ASN A 140 -18.02 -14.05 -14.79
N GLY A 141 -17.53 -14.01 -13.55
CA GLY A 141 -18.22 -13.35 -12.42
C GLY A 141 -18.39 -11.84 -12.55
N LEU A 142 -17.29 -11.08 -12.57
CA LEU A 142 -17.33 -9.61 -12.68
C LEU A 142 -16.81 -9.14 -14.04
N GLN A 143 -17.63 -8.33 -14.74
CA GLN A 143 -17.21 -7.59 -15.91
C GLN A 143 -16.21 -6.49 -15.52
N ALA A 144 -15.24 -6.22 -16.39
CA ALA A 144 -14.20 -5.22 -16.17
C ALA A 144 -14.65 -3.79 -16.50
N GLU A 145 -15.76 -3.66 -17.22
CA GLU A 145 -16.35 -2.39 -17.65
C GLU A 145 -17.51 -2.06 -16.71
N LEU A 146 -17.46 -0.89 -16.09
CA LEU A 146 -18.55 -0.38 -15.27
C LEU A 146 -19.51 0.42 -16.16
N PRO A 147 -20.83 0.28 -16.00
CA PRO A 147 -21.77 1.18 -16.65
C PRO A 147 -21.53 2.62 -16.20
N ASP A 148 -21.62 3.58 -17.13
CA ASP A 148 -21.48 4.99 -16.78
C ASP A 148 -22.74 5.52 -16.09
N TRP A 149 -22.75 5.46 -14.76
CA TRP A 149 -23.85 5.97 -13.93
C TRP A 149 -23.78 7.50 -13.76
N ASP A 150 -23.79 8.24 -14.87
CA ASP A 150 -23.80 9.71 -14.97
C ASP A 150 -22.64 10.45 -14.26
N GLY A 151 -21.51 9.79 -14.02
CA GLY A 151 -20.28 10.42 -13.47
C GLY A 151 -20.36 11.06 -12.06
N THR A 152 -21.53 11.16 -11.41
CA THR A 152 -21.67 11.85 -10.12
C THR A 152 -21.53 10.92 -8.91
N LEU A 153 -20.88 11.41 -7.84
CA LEU A 153 -20.79 10.71 -6.55
C LEU A 153 -22.19 10.36 -5.97
N ALA A 154 -23.19 11.21 -6.26
CA ALA A 154 -24.58 11.00 -5.86
C ALA A 154 -25.25 9.83 -6.60
N GLY A 155 -25.05 9.70 -7.92
CA GLY A 155 -25.52 8.54 -8.68
C GLY A 155 -24.87 7.24 -8.21
N GLN A 156 -23.59 7.30 -7.84
CA GLN A 156 -22.83 6.16 -7.29
C GLN A 156 -23.34 5.72 -5.91
N ALA A 157 -23.66 6.67 -5.02
CA ALA A 157 -24.23 6.37 -3.71
C ALA A 157 -25.63 5.75 -3.82
N VAL A 158 -26.48 6.26 -4.73
CA VAL A 158 -27.82 5.72 -4.98
C VAL A 158 -27.77 4.31 -5.56
N VAL A 159 -26.81 4.00 -6.42
CA VAL A 159 -26.62 2.63 -6.95
C VAL A 159 -26.03 1.70 -5.90
N ALA A 160 -25.04 2.12 -5.11
CA ALA A 160 -24.52 1.32 -4.00
C ALA A 160 -25.61 1.02 -2.95
N ASP A 161 -26.48 1.99 -2.68
CA ASP A 161 -27.66 1.82 -1.82
C ASP A 161 -28.69 0.88 -2.47
N LYS A 162 -28.97 1.02 -3.77
CA LYS A 162 -29.85 0.12 -4.51
C LYS A 162 -29.33 -1.33 -4.54
N MET A 163 -28.05 -1.54 -4.85
CA MET A 163 -27.41 -2.86 -4.81
C MET A 163 -27.37 -3.45 -3.40
N SER A 164 -27.26 -2.60 -2.37
CA SER A 164 -27.40 -3.02 -0.98
C SER A 164 -28.85 -3.46 -0.67
N GLN A 165 -29.85 -2.72 -1.13
CA GLN A 165 -31.28 -3.02 -0.99
C GLN A 165 -31.72 -4.26 -1.77
N GLU A 166 -31.11 -4.50 -2.93
CA GLU A 166 -31.35 -5.67 -3.80
C GLU A 166 -30.56 -6.91 -3.33
N GLY A 167 -29.72 -6.78 -2.30
CA GLY A 167 -28.93 -7.87 -1.73
C GLY A 167 -27.69 -8.24 -2.53
N GLU A 168 -27.44 -7.59 -3.67
CA GLU A 168 -26.29 -7.79 -4.56
C GLU A 168 -24.97 -7.35 -3.92
N PHE A 169 -25.02 -6.41 -2.98
CA PHE A 169 -23.83 -5.85 -2.31
C PHE A 169 -24.00 -5.71 -0.79
N SER A 170 -24.79 -6.59 -0.18
CA SER A 170 -24.95 -6.54 1.29
C SER A 170 -23.89 -7.41 1.99
N TYR A 171 -23.32 -6.87 3.07
CA TYR A 171 -22.64 -7.61 4.13
C TYR A 171 -23.47 -8.82 4.66
N SER A 172 -24.77 -8.88 4.33
CA SER A 172 -25.77 -9.82 4.82
C SER A 172 -26.12 -10.99 3.89
N ALA A 173 -25.54 -11.09 2.68
CA ALA A 173 -25.91 -12.12 1.69
C ALA A 173 -24.80 -13.14 1.35
N SER A 174 -23.61 -13.00 1.93
CA SER A 174 -22.55 -14.01 1.77
C SER A 174 -22.80 -15.17 2.76
N PRO A 175 -23.04 -16.40 2.30
CA PRO A 175 -23.20 -17.56 3.18
C PRO A 175 -21.93 -17.87 3.97
N ASN A 176 -20.78 -17.36 3.53
CA ASN A 176 -19.48 -17.57 4.16
C ASN A 176 -19.07 -16.42 5.11
N GLY A 177 -19.98 -15.47 5.36
CA GLY A 177 -19.78 -14.36 6.29
C GLY A 177 -19.39 -13.03 5.62
N PRO A 178 -19.32 -11.96 6.42
CA PRO A 178 -19.11 -10.60 5.92
C PRO A 178 -17.71 -10.39 5.32
N MET A 179 -17.60 -9.48 4.34
CA MET A 179 -16.31 -9.06 3.81
C MET A 179 -15.44 -8.42 4.91
N SER A 180 -14.14 -8.71 4.89
CA SER A 180 -13.19 -8.10 5.81
C SER A 180 -13.01 -6.60 5.53
N VAL A 181 -12.91 -5.81 6.60
CA VAL A 181 -12.67 -4.36 6.55
C VAL A 181 -11.39 -4.00 5.76
N LYS A 182 -10.41 -4.91 5.65
CA LYS A 182 -9.18 -4.69 4.87
C LYS A 182 -9.45 -4.42 3.38
N TYR A 183 -10.60 -4.86 2.86
CA TYR A 183 -10.99 -4.65 1.47
C TYR A 183 -11.90 -3.44 1.25
N SER A 184 -12.26 -2.72 2.32
CA SER A 184 -13.08 -1.51 2.26
C SER A 184 -12.53 -0.49 1.26
N LYS A 185 -11.21 -0.23 1.29
CA LYS A 185 -10.54 0.69 0.36
C LYS A 185 -10.75 0.30 -1.10
N ILE A 186 -10.56 -0.97 -1.45
CA ILE A 186 -10.74 -1.46 -2.82
C ILE A 186 -12.22 -1.44 -3.22
N ALA A 187 -13.12 -1.77 -2.28
CA ALA A 187 -14.56 -1.65 -2.50
C ALA A 187 -14.97 -0.19 -2.72
N MET A 188 -14.34 0.78 -2.02
CA MET A 188 -14.55 2.21 -2.24
C MET A 188 -14.06 2.65 -3.61
N TRP A 189 -12.86 2.23 -4.03
CA TRP A 189 -12.33 2.51 -5.37
C TRP A 189 -13.26 1.98 -6.47
N TRP A 190 -13.82 0.80 -6.26
CA TRP A 190 -14.80 0.19 -7.15
C TRP A 190 -16.12 0.99 -7.16
N ARG A 191 -16.67 1.33 -5.99
CA ARG A 191 -17.92 2.12 -5.86
C ARG A 191 -17.81 3.51 -6.49
N GLN A 192 -16.64 4.13 -6.39
CA GLN A 192 -16.39 5.44 -7.00
C GLN A 192 -16.09 5.35 -8.51
N GLY A 193 -16.01 4.13 -9.06
CA GLY A 193 -15.70 3.89 -10.47
C GLY A 193 -14.25 4.22 -10.86
N ILE A 194 -13.41 4.50 -9.89
CA ILE A 194 -12.05 5.03 -10.07
C ILE A 194 -11.13 3.97 -10.63
N PHE A 195 -11.17 2.75 -10.08
CA PHE A 195 -10.31 1.67 -10.52
C PHE A 195 -10.86 0.29 -10.13
N PRO A 196 -11.80 -0.29 -10.90
CA PRO A 196 -12.43 -1.57 -10.56
C PRO A 196 -11.49 -2.78 -10.70
N TYR A 197 -10.33 -2.60 -11.34
CA TYR A 197 -9.48 -3.70 -11.78
C TYR A 197 -8.92 -4.59 -10.65
N PRO A 198 -8.41 -4.05 -9.51
CA PRO A 198 -7.97 -4.87 -8.39
C PRO A 198 -9.13 -5.64 -7.75
N TYR A 199 -10.33 -5.05 -7.70
CA TYR A 199 -11.52 -5.72 -7.19
C TYR A 199 -11.91 -6.91 -8.08
N VAL A 200 -11.91 -6.73 -9.40
CA VAL A 200 -12.14 -7.82 -10.35
C VAL A 200 -11.06 -8.89 -10.21
N GLN A 201 -9.78 -8.51 -10.12
CA GLN A 201 -8.69 -9.47 -9.91
C GLN A 201 -8.90 -10.28 -8.63
N LEU A 202 -9.29 -9.64 -7.51
CA LEU A 202 -9.58 -10.32 -6.25
C LEU A 202 -10.66 -11.40 -6.37
N TYR A 203 -11.77 -11.12 -7.07
CA TYR A 203 -12.81 -12.11 -7.32
C TYR A 203 -12.29 -13.28 -8.15
N ARG A 204 -11.51 -12.98 -9.18
CA ARG A 204 -10.91 -14.00 -10.04
C ARG A 204 -9.92 -14.88 -9.28
N THR A 205 -9.06 -14.27 -8.46
CA THR A 205 -8.12 -14.98 -7.59
C THR A 205 -8.87 -15.89 -6.63
N ALA A 206 -9.91 -15.38 -5.95
CA ALA A 206 -10.69 -16.16 -4.98
C ALA A 206 -11.32 -17.41 -5.61
N GLY A 207 -11.97 -17.27 -6.78
CA GLY A 207 -12.57 -18.41 -7.48
C GLY A 207 -11.54 -19.47 -7.90
N LEU A 208 -10.35 -19.05 -8.36
CA LEU A 208 -9.25 -19.98 -8.68
C LEU A 208 -8.73 -20.70 -7.42
N MET A 209 -8.61 -20.01 -6.29
CA MET A 209 -8.13 -20.62 -5.04
C MET A 209 -9.15 -21.60 -4.46
N ILE A 210 -10.44 -21.26 -4.47
CA ILE A 210 -11.51 -22.15 -4.01
C ILE A 210 -11.50 -23.44 -4.82
N ALA A 211 -11.46 -23.34 -6.15
CA ALA A 211 -11.41 -24.50 -7.03
C ALA A 211 -10.13 -25.34 -6.80
N LEU A 212 -8.97 -24.69 -6.63
CA LEU A 212 -7.71 -25.40 -6.36
C LEU A 212 -7.75 -26.15 -5.03
N ASP A 213 -8.25 -25.53 -3.96
CA ASP A 213 -8.38 -26.15 -2.64
C ASP A 213 -9.32 -27.37 -2.70
N ILE A 214 -10.48 -27.24 -3.37
CA ILE A 214 -11.44 -28.33 -3.51
C ILE A 214 -10.86 -29.50 -4.33
N TYR A 215 -10.29 -29.24 -5.52
CA TYR A 215 -9.68 -30.29 -6.34
C TYR A 215 -8.54 -31.01 -5.61
N THR A 216 -7.76 -30.28 -4.81
CA THR A 216 -6.69 -30.84 -3.98
C THR A 216 -7.24 -31.74 -2.86
N ARG A 217 -8.39 -31.38 -2.25
CA ARG A 217 -9.10 -32.20 -1.25
C ARG A 217 -9.76 -33.44 -1.85
N LEU A 218 -10.32 -33.33 -3.05
CA LEU A 218 -10.92 -34.44 -3.81
C LEU A 218 -9.88 -35.40 -4.41
N ASN A 219 -8.58 -35.10 -4.29
CA ASN A 219 -7.47 -35.84 -4.92
C ASN A 219 -7.55 -35.87 -6.46
N GLN A 220 -8.10 -34.81 -7.05
CA GLN A 220 -8.18 -34.59 -8.50
C GLN A 220 -6.87 -33.96 -8.99
N GLY A 221 -5.80 -34.78 -9.01
CA GLY A 221 -4.44 -34.30 -9.23
C GLY A 221 -4.20 -33.67 -10.62
N THR A 222 -4.91 -34.11 -11.65
CA THR A 222 -4.79 -33.55 -13.00
C THR A 222 -5.41 -32.16 -13.06
N GLU A 223 -6.63 -32.02 -12.56
CA GLU A 223 -7.40 -30.77 -12.51
C GLU A 223 -6.70 -29.74 -11.63
N ALA A 224 -6.22 -30.15 -10.45
CA ALA A 224 -5.44 -29.30 -9.55
C ALA A 224 -4.15 -28.82 -10.22
N ARG A 225 -3.45 -29.68 -10.97
CA ARG A 225 -2.22 -29.32 -11.70
C ARG A 225 -2.48 -28.33 -12.82
N GLU A 226 -3.46 -28.58 -13.66
CA GLU A 226 -3.83 -27.68 -14.76
C GLU A 226 -4.27 -26.31 -14.23
N LEU A 227 -5.01 -26.29 -13.12
CA LEU A 227 -5.41 -25.06 -12.47
C LEU A 227 -4.22 -24.32 -11.86
N PHE A 228 -3.30 -25.04 -11.24
CA PHE A 228 -2.08 -24.45 -10.68
C PHE A 228 -1.17 -23.83 -11.74
N ASP A 229 -1.10 -24.41 -12.94
CA ASP A 229 -0.40 -23.81 -14.09
C ASP A 229 -1.02 -22.47 -14.50
N LYS A 230 -2.35 -22.39 -14.56
CA LYS A 230 -3.06 -21.12 -14.82
C LYS A 230 -2.81 -20.08 -13.73
N ILE A 231 -2.72 -20.51 -12.47
CA ILE A 231 -2.38 -19.65 -11.32
C ILE A 231 -0.96 -19.10 -11.46
N CYS A 232 0.03 -19.94 -11.77
CA CYS A 232 1.40 -19.51 -12.07
C CYS A 232 1.46 -18.55 -13.27
N GLY A 233 0.59 -18.78 -14.27
CA GLY A 233 0.34 -17.88 -15.40
C GLY A 233 -0.04 -16.45 -15.00
N ARG A 234 -0.65 -16.27 -13.82
CA ARG A 234 -1.21 -15.01 -13.32
C ARG A 234 -0.71 -14.67 -11.92
N ILE A 235 0.50 -15.12 -11.56
CA ILE A 235 1.06 -14.98 -10.20
C ILE A 235 1.16 -13.53 -9.72
N GLU A 236 1.17 -12.58 -10.65
CA GLU A 236 1.29 -11.14 -10.43
C GLU A 236 -0.08 -10.45 -10.24
N ALA A 237 -1.18 -11.19 -10.32
CA ALA A 237 -2.52 -10.67 -10.04
C ALA A 237 -2.69 -10.35 -8.55
N TYR A 238 -3.58 -9.41 -8.25
CA TYR A 238 -3.84 -8.91 -6.90
C TYR A 238 -4.13 -10.05 -5.93
N GLU A 239 -3.29 -10.14 -4.90
CA GLU A 239 -3.33 -11.16 -3.85
C GLU A 239 -3.27 -12.63 -4.32
N MET A 240 -2.76 -12.91 -5.53
CA MET A 240 -2.65 -14.28 -6.02
C MET A 240 -1.76 -15.16 -5.13
N ILE A 241 -0.58 -14.65 -4.77
CA ILE A 241 0.33 -15.35 -3.84
C ILE A 241 -0.29 -15.42 -2.45
N GLU A 242 -0.80 -14.30 -1.96
CA GLU A 242 -1.40 -14.15 -0.63
C GLU A 242 -2.53 -15.13 -0.38
N GLN A 243 -3.38 -15.39 -1.37
CA GLN A 243 -4.44 -16.38 -1.25
C GLN A 243 -3.90 -17.80 -1.48
N LEU A 244 -3.00 -18.02 -2.45
CA LEU A 244 -2.41 -19.34 -2.68
C LEU A 244 -1.80 -19.95 -1.41
N VAL A 245 -1.11 -19.13 -0.60
CA VAL A 245 -0.38 -19.60 0.59
C VAL A 245 -1.26 -19.94 1.79
N CYS A 246 -2.57 -19.66 1.77
CA CYS A 246 -3.44 -19.97 2.91
C CYS A 246 -4.10 -21.36 2.85
N SER A 247 -3.85 -22.17 1.81
CA SER A 247 -4.33 -23.56 1.76
C SER A 247 -3.23 -24.52 2.20
N ARG A 248 -3.40 -25.14 3.37
CA ARG A 248 -2.43 -26.07 3.96
C ARG A 248 -2.23 -27.31 3.08
N LEU A 249 -3.30 -27.83 2.48
CA LEU A 249 -3.21 -28.97 1.57
C LEU A 249 -2.48 -28.64 0.27
N VAL A 250 -2.65 -27.43 -0.26
CA VAL A 250 -1.92 -26.98 -1.46
C VAL A 250 -0.43 -26.90 -1.19
N TRP A 251 0.01 -26.51 0.02
CA TRP A 251 1.43 -26.56 0.39
C TRP A 251 2.03 -27.96 0.23
N SER A 252 1.42 -28.95 0.86
CA SER A 252 1.95 -30.32 0.88
C SER A 252 1.82 -31.07 -0.45
N LYS A 253 0.74 -30.83 -1.21
CA LYS A 253 0.45 -31.57 -2.44
C LYS A 253 0.87 -30.87 -3.74
N VAL A 254 1.02 -29.55 -3.71
CA VAL A 254 1.24 -28.74 -4.92
C VAL A 254 2.56 -27.97 -4.83
N ILE A 255 2.71 -27.08 -3.84
CA ILE A 255 3.86 -26.15 -3.77
C ILE A 255 5.19 -26.87 -3.49
N ILE A 256 5.23 -27.74 -2.48
CA ILE A 256 6.46 -28.45 -2.06
C ILE A 256 6.64 -29.77 -2.83
N SER A 257 5.69 -30.14 -3.69
CA SER A 257 5.71 -31.41 -4.41
C SER A 257 6.92 -31.51 -5.36
N PRO A 258 7.79 -32.53 -5.22
CA PRO A 258 9.02 -32.64 -6.02
C PRO A 258 8.77 -32.88 -7.52
N HIS A 259 7.54 -33.21 -7.91
CA HIS A 259 7.14 -33.43 -9.30
C HIS A 259 6.59 -32.16 -10.00
N LEU A 260 6.44 -31.05 -9.26
CA LEU A 260 5.81 -29.80 -9.70
C LEU A 260 6.60 -28.58 -9.21
N PRO A 261 7.87 -28.39 -9.63
CA PRO A 261 8.66 -27.26 -9.14
C PRO A 261 8.06 -25.94 -9.63
N MET A 262 7.53 -25.12 -8.72
CA MET A 262 6.97 -23.81 -9.02
C MET A 262 7.96 -22.92 -9.78
N LEU A 263 9.27 -23.04 -9.53
CA LEU A 263 10.31 -22.36 -10.30
C LEU A 263 10.24 -22.66 -11.80
N GLU A 264 10.00 -23.91 -12.20
CA GLU A 264 9.86 -24.30 -13.61
C GLU A 264 8.60 -23.68 -14.22
N MET A 265 7.47 -23.75 -13.51
CA MET A 265 6.18 -23.19 -13.95
C MET A 265 6.24 -21.66 -14.07
N LEU A 266 7.04 -21.02 -13.20
CA LEU A 266 7.32 -19.60 -13.25
C LEU A 266 8.42 -19.22 -14.26
N ASN A 267 9.11 -20.19 -14.86
CA ASN A 267 10.29 -20.01 -15.70
C ASN A 267 11.44 -19.23 -15.00
N ILE A 268 11.66 -19.52 -13.71
CA ILE A 268 12.70 -18.91 -12.89
C ILE A 268 13.89 -19.87 -12.78
N HIS A 269 15.05 -19.42 -13.23
CA HIS A 269 16.27 -20.20 -13.14
C HIS A 269 16.76 -20.30 -11.68
N PRO A 270 16.95 -21.51 -11.10
CA PRO A 270 17.32 -21.69 -9.68
C PRO A 270 18.57 -20.91 -9.24
N ALA A 271 19.57 -20.79 -10.13
CA ALA A 271 20.79 -20.02 -9.84
C ALA A 271 20.57 -18.53 -9.54
N LYS A 272 19.42 -17.95 -9.91
CA LYS A 272 19.08 -16.55 -9.60
C LYS A 272 18.53 -16.37 -8.18
N VAL A 273 18.03 -17.45 -7.58
CA VAL A 273 17.24 -17.38 -6.33
C VAL A 273 18.12 -17.20 -5.10
N ARG A 274 19.16 -18.02 -4.92
CA ARG A 274 20.09 -17.90 -3.78
C ARG A 274 20.76 -16.51 -3.67
N PRO A 275 21.27 -15.90 -4.76
CA PRO A 275 21.76 -14.53 -4.70
C PRO A 275 20.68 -13.53 -4.29
N ALA A 276 19.44 -13.70 -4.73
CA ALA A 276 18.34 -12.81 -4.38
C ALA A 276 17.99 -12.87 -2.88
N ILE A 277 17.91 -14.07 -2.31
CA ILE A 277 17.73 -14.27 -0.86
C ILE A 277 18.86 -13.58 -0.08
N SER A 278 20.10 -13.78 -0.51
CA SER A 278 21.27 -13.19 0.17
C SER A 278 21.21 -11.66 0.15
N ARG A 279 20.82 -11.06 -0.97
CA ARG A 279 20.62 -9.60 -1.09
C ARG A 279 19.50 -9.11 -0.16
N ALA A 280 18.34 -9.79 -0.16
CA ALA A 280 17.20 -9.42 0.66
C ALA A 280 17.54 -9.43 2.16
N VAL A 281 18.22 -10.49 2.63
CA VAL A 281 18.66 -10.60 4.02
C VAL A 281 19.65 -9.49 4.39
N GLN A 282 20.68 -9.27 3.56
CA GLN A 282 21.67 -8.20 3.81
C GLN A 282 21.01 -6.81 3.82
N MET A 283 20.05 -6.58 2.93
CA MET A 283 19.31 -5.33 2.84
C MET A 283 18.46 -5.08 4.09
N ALA A 284 17.69 -6.09 4.51
CA ALA A 284 16.89 -6.04 5.73
C ALA A 284 17.76 -5.83 6.98
N GLU A 285 18.84 -6.61 7.13
CA GLU A 285 19.77 -6.46 8.25
C GLU A 285 20.38 -5.07 8.31
N LYS A 286 20.85 -4.55 7.18
CA LYS A 286 21.40 -3.20 7.12
C LYS A 286 20.35 -2.17 7.51
N ARG A 287 19.14 -2.23 6.93
CA ARG A 287 18.04 -1.30 7.23
C ARG A 287 17.65 -1.31 8.70
N LEU A 288 17.59 -2.49 9.32
CA LEU A 288 17.24 -2.65 10.73
C LEU A 288 18.35 -2.22 11.70
N VAL A 289 19.61 -2.09 11.24
CA VAL A 289 20.75 -1.64 12.07
C VAL A 289 21.01 -0.16 11.91
N THR A 290 21.02 0.34 10.67
CA THR A 290 21.51 1.68 10.35
C THR A 290 20.40 2.68 10.08
N GLY A 291 19.13 2.27 10.16
CA GLY A 291 18.01 3.10 9.72
C GLY A 291 17.88 3.17 8.18
N PRO A 292 16.93 3.99 7.68
CA PRO A 292 16.66 4.11 6.25
C PRO A 292 17.85 4.67 5.47
N ARG A 293 18.05 4.17 4.25
CA ARG A 293 18.95 4.73 3.25
C ARG A 293 18.36 6.06 2.75
N ARG A 294 18.53 7.13 3.53
CA ARG A 294 18.08 8.48 3.18
C ARG A 294 18.96 9.07 2.10
N ARG A 295 18.62 8.81 0.82
CA ARG A 295 19.46 9.12 -0.36
C ARG A 295 19.70 10.60 -0.52
N TYR A 296 18.72 11.41 -0.13
CA TYR A 296 18.70 12.83 -0.38
C TYR A 296 18.76 13.68 0.90
N MET A 297 19.07 13.08 2.05
CA MET A 297 19.10 13.74 3.37
C MET A 297 19.95 15.02 3.41
N ASN A 298 21.02 15.07 2.61
CA ASN A 298 21.94 16.22 2.56
C ASN A 298 21.72 17.11 1.33
N GLN A 299 20.63 16.92 0.58
CA GLN A 299 20.35 17.72 -0.61
C GLN A 299 19.56 18.99 -0.29
N GLY A 300 19.91 20.07 -0.99
CA GLY A 300 19.15 21.32 -0.99
C GLY A 300 17.76 21.16 -1.63
N LEU A 301 16.82 22.05 -1.31
CA LEU A 301 15.47 22.03 -1.90
C LEU A 301 15.51 22.13 -3.42
N GLU A 302 16.41 22.94 -3.96
CA GLU A 302 16.66 23.03 -5.40
C GLU A 302 16.98 21.67 -6.03
N ASN A 303 17.90 20.90 -5.44
CA ASN A 303 18.26 19.58 -5.97
C ASN A 303 17.10 18.58 -5.84
N LEU A 304 16.33 18.65 -4.75
CA LEU A 304 15.16 17.79 -4.54
C LEU A 304 14.10 18.02 -5.63
N VAL A 305 13.70 19.27 -5.88
CA VAL A 305 12.67 19.57 -6.89
C VAL A 305 13.12 19.21 -8.31
N HIS A 306 14.40 19.42 -8.64
CA HIS A 306 14.97 18.99 -9.92
C HIS A 306 14.99 17.46 -10.04
N THR A 307 15.30 16.75 -8.96
CA THR A 307 15.28 15.28 -8.93
C THR A 307 13.85 14.76 -9.13
N ILE A 308 12.87 15.31 -8.43
CA ILE A 308 11.45 14.96 -8.59
C ILE A 308 10.99 15.21 -10.03
N SER A 309 11.30 16.38 -10.60
CA SER A 309 10.93 16.74 -11.96
C SER A 309 11.55 15.78 -12.99
N LYS A 310 12.83 15.46 -12.84
CA LYS A 310 13.53 14.52 -13.71
C LYS A 310 12.91 13.11 -13.60
N ASN A 311 12.76 12.60 -12.38
CA ASN A 311 12.22 11.27 -12.14
C ASN A 311 10.77 11.16 -12.66
N THR A 312 9.95 12.19 -12.46
CA THR A 312 8.58 12.22 -12.99
C THR A 312 8.58 12.20 -14.52
N PHE A 313 9.43 13.01 -15.16
CA PHE A 313 9.58 13.00 -16.61
C PHE A 313 10.02 11.63 -17.15
N GLU A 314 10.92 10.93 -16.45
CA GLU A 314 11.49 9.64 -16.90
C GLU A 314 10.59 8.43 -16.58
N ASN A 315 9.91 8.43 -15.43
CA ASN A 315 9.27 7.22 -14.88
C ASN A 315 7.74 7.23 -14.94
N CYS A 316 7.09 8.39 -15.07
CA CYS A 316 5.64 8.49 -15.07
C CYS A 316 5.03 7.84 -16.33
N PRO A 317 4.14 6.84 -16.19
CA PRO A 317 3.51 6.19 -17.33
C PRO A 317 2.31 6.99 -17.84
N TYR A 318 2.58 8.16 -18.44
CA TYR A 318 1.53 9.03 -18.97
C TYR A 318 0.57 8.31 -19.90
N GLY A 319 1.07 7.40 -20.75
CA GLY A 319 0.22 6.61 -21.65
C GLY A 319 -0.80 5.73 -20.93
N ASP A 320 -0.42 5.11 -19.80
CA ASP A 320 -1.33 4.24 -19.04
C ASP A 320 -2.33 5.07 -18.23
N LEU A 321 -1.91 6.25 -17.75
CA LEU A 321 -2.77 7.18 -17.01
C LEU A 321 -3.76 7.93 -17.92
N ASP A 322 -3.40 8.19 -19.17
CA ASP A 322 -4.26 8.91 -20.11
C ASP A 322 -5.43 8.06 -20.63
N VAL A 323 -5.38 6.72 -20.48
CA VAL A 323 -6.50 5.82 -20.82
C VAL A 323 -7.77 6.14 -20.03
N TYR A 324 -7.63 6.76 -18.86
CA TYR A 324 -8.74 7.14 -18.01
C TYR A 324 -9.33 8.50 -18.43
N ARG A 325 -8.51 9.39 -19.00
CA ARG A 325 -8.91 10.79 -19.23
C ARG A 325 -9.77 10.94 -20.49
N PRO A 326 -10.77 11.83 -20.47
CA PRO A 326 -11.47 12.27 -21.68
C PRO A 326 -10.49 12.80 -22.73
N SER A 327 -10.74 12.49 -24.01
CA SER A 327 -9.85 12.89 -25.11
C SER A 327 -9.70 14.41 -25.28
N ASP A 328 -10.68 15.18 -24.80
CA ASP A 328 -10.73 16.63 -24.80
C ASP A 328 -10.07 17.29 -23.58
N LEU A 329 -9.69 16.49 -22.57
CA LEU A 329 -8.99 16.94 -21.35
C LEU A 329 -7.66 16.18 -21.16
N PRO A 330 -6.70 16.29 -22.11
CA PRO A 330 -5.43 15.61 -22.00
C PRO A 330 -4.62 16.15 -20.83
N ARG A 331 -3.88 15.27 -20.16
CA ARG A 331 -2.95 15.69 -19.11
C ARG A 331 -1.80 16.52 -19.70
N SER A 332 -1.39 17.55 -18.98
CA SER A 332 -0.13 18.25 -19.25
C SER A 332 1.07 17.30 -19.05
N ARG A 333 1.91 17.17 -20.08
CA ARG A 333 3.13 16.34 -20.03
C ARG A 333 4.36 17.26 -20.08
N PRO A 334 5.35 17.05 -19.18
CA PRO A 334 6.57 17.83 -19.22
C PRO A 334 7.36 17.52 -20.50
N GLU A 335 7.75 18.56 -21.23
CA GLU A 335 8.55 18.43 -22.47
C GLU A 335 10.03 18.14 -22.21
N LYS A 336 10.50 18.39 -20.98
CA LYS A 336 11.90 18.27 -20.58
C LYS A 336 12.01 17.87 -19.10
N PRO A 337 13.19 17.39 -18.63
CA PRO A 337 13.38 16.97 -17.25
C PRO A 337 13.09 18.01 -16.17
N SER A 338 13.18 19.31 -16.49
CA SER A 338 12.82 20.41 -15.57
C SER A 338 11.38 20.91 -15.77
N GLY A 339 10.54 20.16 -16.50
CA GLY A 339 9.24 20.62 -16.99
C GLY A 339 8.16 20.75 -15.91
N LEU A 340 8.37 20.23 -14.70
CA LEU A 340 7.46 20.44 -13.58
C LEU A 340 7.72 21.77 -12.86
N LEU A 341 8.91 22.37 -13.03
CA LEU A 341 9.34 23.55 -12.30
C LEU A 341 8.78 24.83 -12.93
N ARG A 342 8.38 25.78 -12.08
CA ARG A 342 7.95 27.13 -12.47
C ARG A 342 9.00 28.15 -12.01
N PRO A 343 9.02 29.37 -12.57
CA PRO A 343 9.85 30.44 -12.01
C PRO A 343 9.55 30.62 -10.52
N GLY A 344 10.59 30.72 -9.70
CA GLY A 344 10.46 30.94 -8.26
C GLY A 344 9.79 32.28 -7.93
N CYS A 345 9.11 32.32 -6.79
CA CYS A 345 8.52 33.52 -6.22
C CYS A 345 9.59 34.53 -5.80
N SER A 346 9.32 35.82 -6.00
CA SER A 346 10.12 36.86 -5.39
C SER A 346 9.82 37.00 -3.89
N ALA A 347 10.72 37.64 -3.14
CA ALA A 347 10.47 37.94 -1.72
C ALA A 347 9.20 38.80 -1.52
N ALA A 348 8.82 39.63 -2.50
CA ALA A 348 7.59 40.40 -2.45
C ALA A 348 6.35 39.53 -2.63
N ASP A 349 6.41 38.51 -3.49
CA ASP A 349 5.30 37.56 -3.69
C ASP A 349 5.07 36.72 -2.44
N ILE A 350 6.16 36.26 -1.79
CA ILE A 350 6.08 35.51 -0.53
C ILE A 350 5.50 36.38 0.59
N ALA A 351 5.97 37.62 0.73
CA ALA A 351 5.44 38.55 1.72
C ALA A 351 3.97 38.90 1.47
N ALA A 352 3.54 38.96 0.20
CA ALA A 352 2.14 39.15 -0.15
C ALA A 352 1.29 37.92 0.23
N LEU A 353 1.81 36.71 0.06
CA LEU A 353 1.15 35.48 0.51
C LEU A 353 1.01 35.44 2.04
N GLU A 354 2.08 35.68 2.79
CA GLU A 354 2.03 35.74 4.27
C GLU A 354 1.02 36.79 4.75
N LYS A 355 1.01 37.96 4.09
CA LYS A 355 0.03 39.02 4.39
C LYS A 355 -1.41 38.58 4.11
N ARG A 356 -1.64 37.83 3.03
CA ARG A 356 -2.98 37.32 2.67
C ARG A 356 -3.47 36.25 3.64
N LEU A 357 -2.57 35.38 4.09
CA LEU A 357 -2.88 34.32 5.04
C LEU A 357 -2.89 34.80 6.50
N GLU A 358 -2.40 36.01 6.76
CA GLU A 358 -2.26 36.63 8.09
C GLU A 358 -1.40 35.82 9.08
N VAL A 359 -0.51 34.97 8.56
CA VAL A 359 0.41 34.12 9.35
C VAL A 359 1.78 34.04 8.68
N PRO A 360 2.86 33.91 9.47
CA PRO A 360 4.17 33.61 8.91
C PRO A 360 4.18 32.19 8.33
N LEU A 361 4.83 32.02 7.18
CA LEU A 361 5.01 30.71 6.56
C LEU A 361 6.29 30.03 7.07
N PRO A 362 6.31 28.69 7.14
CA PRO A 362 7.52 27.92 7.46
C PRO A 362 8.70 28.31 6.56
N ASP A 363 9.90 28.40 7.15
CA ASP A 363 11.11 28.85 6.44
C ASP A 363 11.47 27.94 5.25
N ASP A 364 11.31 26.63 5.39
CA ASP A 364 11.58 25.69 4.31
C ASP A 364 10.54 25.78 3.18
N TYR A 365 9.30 26.16 3.47
CA TYR A 365 8.30 26.44 2.45
C TYR A 365 8.61 27.73 1.68
N LYS A 366 9.09 28.77 2.36
CA LYS A 366 9.56 30.01 1.70
C LYS A 366 10.79 29.76 0.83
N GLU A 367 11.74 28.94 1.29
CA GLU A 367 12.89 28.48 0.47
C GLU A 367 12.38 27.72 -0.76
N PHE A 368 11.42 26.81 -0.61
CA PHE A 368 10.80 26.09 -1.72
C PHE A 368 10.16 27.04 -2.74
N LEU A 369 9.32 27.98 -2.29
CA LEU A 369 8.67 28.95 -3.19
C LEU A 369 9.68 29.83 -3.93
N SER A 370 10.79 30.18 -3.28
CA SER A 370 11.88 30.95 -3.90
C SER A 370 12.58 30.17 -5.02
N VAL A 371 12.59 28.83 -4.94
CA VAL A 371 13.14 27.94 -5.97
C VAL A 371 12.12 27.73 -7.11
N THR A 372 10.86 27.45 -6.78
CA THR A 372 9.79 27.19 -7.75
C THR A 372 8.43 27.59 -7.19
N ASN A 373 7.61 28.28 -7.99
CA ASN A 373 6.25 28.65 -7.60
C ASN A 373 5.28 27.45 -7.74
N GLY A 374 5.36 26.52 -6.79
CA GLY A 374 4.66 25.23 -6.84
C GLY A 374 5.29 24.25 -7.85
N LEU A 375 4.61 23.13 -8.07
CA LEU A 375 5.00 22.08 -9.03
C LEU A 375 3.79 21.62 -9.85
N GLU A 376 4.04 21.14 -11.07
CA GLU A 376 3.08 20.30 -11.80
C GLU A 376 2.96 18.90 -11.15
N ALA A 377 2.05 18.06 -11.66
CA ALA A 377 1.77 16.74 -11.11
C ALA A 377 3.05 15.89 -10.89
N ILE A 378 3.25 15.45 -9.65
CA ILE A 378 4.39 14.63 -9.23
C ILE A 378 4.03 13.15 -9.36
N TRP A 379 4.89 12.37 -10.01
CA TRP A 379 4.77 10.92 -9.99
C TRP A 379 5.19 10.37 -8.63
N ASN A 380 4.28 9.71 -7.93
CA ASN A 380 4.54 9.14 -6.59
C ASN A 380 4.74 7.60 -6.61
N GLY A 381 4.88 7.02 -7.80
CA GLY A 381 5.01 5.56 -7.98
C GLY A 381 3.70 4.82 -8.20
N GLN A 382 2.56 5.47 -8.05
CA GLN A 382 1.25 4.91 -8.39
C GLN A 382 0.39 5.86 -9.23
N ASN A 383 0.40 7.15 -8.90
CA ASN A 383 -0.40 8.19 -9.55
C ASN A 383 0.48 9.41 -9.84
N ALA A 384 -0.01 10.32 -10.68
CA ALA A 384 0.57 11.65 -10.83
C ALA A 384 -0.33 12.66 -10.11
N LEU A 385 0.20 13.34 -9.08
CA LEU A 385 -0.61 14.09 -8.13
C LEU A 385 -0.13 15.54 -7.95
N HIS A 386 -1.09 16.46 -7.84
CA HIS A 386 -0.86 17.88 -7.66
C HIS A 386 -0.83 18.26 -6.17
N TYR A 387 0.33 18.12 -5.52
CA TYR A 387 0.47 18.45 -4.09
C TYR A 387 0.79 19.91 -3.78
N LEU A 388 1.41 20.62 -4.74
CA LEU A 388 2.04 21.91 -4.51
C LEU A 388 1.59 22.90 -5.58
N ALA A 389 0.49 23.61 -5.31
CA ALA A 389 -0.04 24.65 -6.16
C ALA A 389 0.87 25.90 -6.14
N LYS A 390 0.54 26.87 -7.00
CA LYS A 390 1.20 28.16 -6.99
C LYS A 390 0.82 28.94 -5.73
N ALA A 391 1.69 29.84 -5.30
CA ALA A 391 1.46 30.75 -4.18
C ALA A 391 0.15 31.56 -4.30
N GLU A 392 -0.32 31.85 -5.52
CA GLU A 392 -1.59 32.56 -5.76
C GLU A 392 -2.83 31.71 -5.41
N ASP A 393 -2.71 30.39 -5.46
CA ASP A 393 -3.80 29.43 -5.24
C ASP A 393 -3.82 28.86 -3.82
N VAL A 394 -2.74 29.07 -3.04
CA VAL A 394 -2.65 28.61 -1.64
C VAL A 394 -3.61 29.43 -0.78
N ASP A 395 -4.50 28.80 -0.02
CA ASP A 395 -5.42 29.52 0.87
C ASP A 395 -5.76 28.72 2.14
N TRP A 396 -6.49 29.35 3.05
CA TRP A 396 -7.14 28.69 4.17
C TRP A 396 -8.30 27.82 3.70
N HIS A 397 -8.39 26.61 4.23
CA HIS A 397 -9.53 25.72 4.01
C HIS A 397 -10.04 25.15 5.33
N ASP A 398 -11.36 25.09 5.43
CA ASP A 398 -12.07 24.33 6.46
C ASP A 398 -12.30 22.91 5.91
N LEU A 399 -11.77 21.91 6.62
CA LEU A 399 -11.83 20.51 6.22
C LEU A 399 -13.03 19.82 6.89
N ASP A 400 -14.24 20.31 6.63
CA ASP A 400 -15.48 19.81 7.25
C ASP A 400 -15.69 18.29 7.00
N PHE A 401 -15.21 17.78 5.87
CA PHE A 401 -15.28 16.34 5.55
C PHE A 401 -14.37 15.48 6.44
N LEU A 402 -13.47 16.09 7.23
CA LEU A 402 -12.63 15.45 8.23
C LEU A 402 -13.04 15.80 9.66
N GLU A 403 -14.12 16.54 9.87
CA GLU A 403 -14.64 16.83 11.22
C GLU A 403 -14.88 15.51 11.98
N GLY A 404 -14.48 15.47 13.25
CA GLY A 404 -14.59 14.27 14.07
C GLY A 404 -13.45 13.25 13.90
N ASN A 405 -12.49 13.46 13.00
CA ASN A 405 -11.33 12.58 12.86
C ASN A 405 -10.18 12.98 13.79
N GLU A 406 -9.47 11.97 14.29
CA GLU A 406 -8.19 12.18 14.98
C GLU A 406 -7.14 12.73 14.01
N ILE A 407 -6.33 13.69 14.46
CA ILE A 407 -5.19 14.21 13.69
C ILE A 407 -3.89 13.68 14.31
N PRO A 408 -3.38 12.54 13.83
CA PRO A 408 -2.21 11.92 14.43
C PRO A 408 -0.93 12.70 14.09
N LEU A 409 -0.08 12.92 15.09
CA LEU A 409 1.27 13.46 14.86
C LEU A 409 2.29 12.34 14.56
N LEU A 410 1.89 11.08 14.59
CA LEU A 410 2.68 9.95 14.08
C LEU A 410 1.97 9.38 12.86
N ARG A 411 2.61 8.45 12.14
CA ARG A 411 1.93 7.80 11.00
C ARG A 411 0.67 7.10 11.49
N ASP A 412 -0.36 7.14 10.64
CA ASP A 412 -1.61 6.50 10.95
C ASP A 412 -1.41 4.99 11.21
N ALA A 413 -2.13 4.47 12.22
CA ALA A 413 -1.94 3.14 12.81
C ALA A 413 -0.60 2.88 13.56
N GLU A 414 0.17 3.91 13.93
CA GLU A 414 1.32 3.81 14.85
C GLU A 414 1.06 4.57 16.18
N PRO A 415 1.48 4.06 17.37
CA PRO A 415 2.03 2.72 17.62
C PRO A 415 1.03 1.62 17.28
N GLN A 416 1.48 0.39 17.12
CA GLN A 416 0.62 -0.65 16.57
C GLN A 416 -0.38 -1.21 17.61
N PRO A 417 -1.64 -1.55 17.24
CA PRO A 417 -2.70 -1.94 18.17
C PRO A 417 -2.33 -3.05 19.17
N HIS A 418 -1.59 -4.05 18.70
CA HIS A 418 -1.17 -5.20 19.49
C HIS A 418 -0.13 -4.91 20.58
N ALA A 419 0.56 -3.77 20.53
CA ALA A 419 1.60 -3.42 21.49
C ALA A 419 1.01 -2.87 22.79
N GLY A 420 -0.33 -2.71 22.87
CA GLY A 420 -1.00 -2.05 23.99
C GLY A 420 -0.53 -0.60 24.18
N ASN A 421 0.04 0.00 23.14
CA ASN A 421 0.68 1.32 23.17
C ASN A 421 -0.01 2.36 22.29
N MET A 422 -1.20 2.06 21.79
CA MET A 422 -2.01 2.97 20.97
C MET A 422 -2.17 4.33 21.64
N LEU A 423 -2.15 5.37 20.80
CA LEU A 423 -2.50 6.74 21.14
C LEU A 423 -3.89 7.04 20.59
N SER A 424 -4.73 7.70 21.39
CA SER A 424 -6.04 8.21 20.97
C SER A 424 -5.92 9.73 20.88
N TRP A 425 -5.62 10.23 19.70
CA TRP A 425 -5.28 11.64 19.54
C TRP A 425 -6.51 12.52 19.80
N PRO A 426 -6.33 13.72 20.33
CA PRO A 426 -7.44 14.66 20.48
C PRO A 426 -8.09 14.95 19.12
N THR A 427 -9.42 14.82 19.06
CA THR A 427 -10.22 15.23 17.91
C THR A 427 -10.48 16.73 18.01
N PRO A 428 -10.10 17.54 17.01
CA PRO A 428 -10.40 18.96 17.02
C PRO A 428 -11.89 19.21 16.72
N GLU A 429 -12.47 20.25 17.35
CA GLU A 429 -13.86 20.67 17.08
C GLU A 429 -14.02 21.22 15.66
N THR A 430 -13.02 21.92 15.15
CA THR A 430 -12.94 22.39 13.77
C THR A 430 -11.55 22.12 13.22
N LEU A 431 -11.45 21.76 11.94
CA LEU A 431 -10.16 21.51 11.28
C LEU A 431 -9.93 22.54 10.18
N ARG A 432 -9.28 23.64 10.56
CA ARG A 432 -8.89 24.71 9.63
C ARG A 432 -7.38 24.65 9.37
N CYS A 433 -6.97 24.74 8.10
CA CYS A 433 -5.57 24.60 7.72
C CYS A 433 -5.22 25.44 6.48
N ILE A 434 -3.92 25.57 6.20
CA ILE A 434 -3.45 26.15 4.93
C ILE A 434 -3.30 25.01 3.92
N CYS A 435 -4.01 25.09 2.79
CA CYS A 435 -3.94 24.10 1.72
C CYS A 435 -2.85 24.48 0.71
N LEU A 436 -1.80 23.65 0.63
CA LEU A 436 -0.69 23.85 -0.31
C LEU A 436 -0.98 23.30 -1.70
N SER A 437 -1.98 22.42 -1.85
CA SER A 437 -2.41 21.86 -3.13
C SER A 437 -3.39 22.76 -3.91
N GLY A 438 -3.76 23.92 -3.36
CA GLY A 438 -4.74 24.83 -3.95
C GLY A 438 -6.18 24.45 -3.62
N ASP A 439 -7.12 24.98 -4.39
CA ASP A 439 -8.55 24.78 -4.16
C ASP A 439 -8.96 23.30 -4.31
N LEU A 440 -9.60 22.78 -3.26
CA LEU A 440 -10.03 21.38 -3.11
C LEU A 440 -11.05 20.97 -4.18
N ASP A 441 -11.85 21.94 -4.67
CA ASP A 441 -12.89 21.71 -5.66
C ASP A 441 -12.33 21.72 -7.11
N GLN A 442 -11.06 22.07 -7.30
CA GLN A 442 -10.45 22.05 -8.64
C GLN A 442 -10.45 20.64 -9.20
N GLN A 443 -10.79 20.52 -10.49
CA GLN A 443 -10.95 19.24 -11.18
C GLN A 443 -9.68 18.38 -11.15
N GLU A 444 -8.49 18.98 -11.09
CA GLU A 444 -7.18 18.30 -11.08
C GLU A 444 -6.60 18.06 -9.67
N ALA A 445 -7.25 18.54 -8.61
CA ALA A 445 -6.76 18.43 -7.23
C ALA A 445 -6.94 17.00 -6.69
N ASN A 446 -5.91 16.16 -6.89
CA ASN A 446 -6.01 14.74 -6.56
C ASN A 446 -5.21 14.38 -5.29
N GLY A 447 -4.11 15.07 -5.01
CA GLY A 447 -3.37 14.93 -3.76
C GLY A 447 -3.45 16.20 -2.97
N HIS A 448 -3.64 16.11 -1.65
CA HIS A 448 -3.76 17.27 -0.80
C HIS A 448 -2.61 17.32 0.20
N LEU A 449 -2.04 18.50 0.36
CA LEU A 449 -0.98 18.77 1.32
C LEU A 449 -1.38 19.97 2.16
N PHE A 450 -1.44 19.79 3.47
CA PHE A 450 -1.92 20.79 4.41
C PHE A 450 -0.82 21.20 5.39
N ILE A 451 -0.77 22.49 5.74
CA ILE A 451 -0.06 22.95 6.94
C ILE A 451 -1.09 23.03 8.06
N ILE A 452 -0.90 22.21 9.10
CA ILE A 452 -1.74 22.20 10.30
C ILE A 452 -1.08 23.06 11.38
N GLY A 453 -1.87 23.96 11.97
CA GLY A 453 -1.42 25.01 12.87
C GLY A 453 -1.28 24.59 14.34
N PRO A 454 -0.76 25.51 15.19
CA PRO A 454 -0.53 25.28 16.62
C PRO A 454 -1.80 24.97 17.41
N ASP A 455 -2.95 25.43 16.95
CA ASP A 455 -4.27 25.19 17.55
C ASP A 455 -4.63 23.70 17.58
N ILE A 456 -4.14 22.92 16.61
CA ILE A 456 -4.32 21.46 16.54
C ILE A 456 -3.07 20.72 17.03
N VAL A 457 -1.88 21.21 16.65
CA VAL A 457 -0.60 20.55 16.97
C VAL A 457 -0.31 20.57 18.48
N GLN A 458 -0.57 21.68 19.18
CA GLN A 458 -0.23 21.80 20.60
C GLN A 458 -1.04 20.84 21.49
N PRO A 459 -2.39 20.73 21.37
CA PRO A 459 -3.16 19.74 22.11
C PRO A 459 -2.70 18.30 21.86
N ALA A 460 -2.38 17.96 20.61
CA ALA A 460 -1.89 16.63 20.26
C ALA A 460 -0.51 16.33 20.89
N LYS A 461 0.41 17.30 20.92
CA LYS A 461 1.69 17.18 21.64
C LYS A 461 1.49 17.02 23.15
N ASP A 462 0.62 17.81 23.76
CA ASP A 462 0.34 17.74 25.20
C ASP A 462 -0.23 16.36 25.58
N TYR A 463 -1.11 15.82 24.74
CA TYR A 463 -1.61 14.46 24.88
C TYR A 463 -0.50 13.40 24.74
N PHE A 464 0.37 13.54 23.74
CA PHE A 464 1.49 12.62 23.54
C PHE A 464 2.40 12.60 24.79
N PHE A 465 2.83 13.77 25.28
CA PHE A 465 3.78 13.84 26.39
C PHE A 465 3.17 13.43 27.73
N SER A 466 1.88 13.71 27.98
CA SER A 466 1.19 13.19 29.16
C SER A 466 1.12 11.67 29.14
N THR A 467 0.69 11.10 28.01
CA THR A 467 0.63 9.65 27.81
C THR A 467 2.02 9.01 27.93
N TYR A 468 3.05 9.62 27.34
CA TYR A 468 4.44 9.15 27.38
C TYR A 468 4.99 9.00 28.81
N GLN A 469 4.64 9.91 29.73
CA GLN A 469 5.06 9.83 31.13
C GLN A 469 4.47 8.63 31.87
N GLU A 470 3.25 8.24 31.51
CA GLU A 470 2.53 7.11 32.11
C GLU A 470 2.99 5.75 31.56
N ARG A 471 3.60 5.74 30.36
CA ARG A 471 4.11 4.52 29.72
C ARG A 471 5.25 3.87 30.48
N ASN A 472 5.37 2.56 30.36
CA ASN A 472 6.54 1.82 30.86
C ASN A 472 7.76 2.03 29.94
N GLU A 473 8.94 1.55 30.36
CA GLU A 473 10.20 1.73 29.61
C GLU A 473 10.13 1.19 28.18
N SER A 474 9.56 0.01 27.98
CA SER A 474 9.41 -0.61 26.65
C SER A 474 8.50 0.23 25.74
N GLN A 475 7.38 0.70 26.27
CA GLN A 475 6.42 1.54 25.55
C GLN A 475 6.99 2.91 25.21
N ARG A 476 7.77 3.52 26.11
CA ARG A 476 8.48 4.78 25.83
C ARG A 476 9.54 4.58 24.76
N SER A 477 10.32 3.50 24.83
CA SER A 477 11.32 3.20 23.81
C SER A 477 10.69 3.03 22.42
N GLU A 478 9.50 2.44 22.32
CA GLU A 478 8.75 2.38 21.06
C GLU A 478 8.36 3.78 20.56
N LEU A 479 7.78 4.61 21.43
CA LEU A 479 7.41 5.99 21.09
C LEU A 479 8.62 6.84 20.68
N ASP A 480 9.76 6.68 21.37
CA ASP A 480 11.02 7.35 21.04
C ASP A 480 11.48 6.98 19.63
N ASN A 481 11.40 5.69 19.27
CA ASN A 481 11.76 5.23 17.94
C ASN A 481 10.82 5.78 16.86
N LEU A 482 9.51 5.81 17.10
CA LEU A 482 8.53 6.34 16.15
C LEU A 482 8.71 7.85 15.91
N VAL A 483 8.97 8.61 16.98
CA VAL A 483 9.30 10.03 16.89
C VAL A 483 10.63 10.25 16.16
N GLN A 484 11.65 9.42 16.46
CA GLN A 484 12.92 9.46 15.76
C GLN A 484 12.79 9.16 14.27
N GLU A 485 11.95 8.19 13.88
CA GLU A 485 11.70 7.84 12.48
C GLU A 485 10.91 8.94 11.73
N THR A 486 9.95 9.58 12.40
CA THR A 486 9.06 10.59 11.79
C THR A 486 9.72 11.97 11.75
N TYR A 487 10.32 12.42 12.85
CA TYR A 487 10.82 13.79 13.03
C TYR A 487 12.34 13.90 13.16
N GLY A 488 13.04 12.77 13.35
CA GLY A 488 14.49 12.72 13.48
C GLY A 488 15.03 12.96 14.89
N SER A 489 14.19 13.42 15.84
CA SER A 489 14.50 13.46 17.28
C SER A 489 13.28 13.89 18.12
N MET A 490 13.29 13.54 19.40
CA MET A 490 12.30 14.00 20.38
C MET A 490 12.34 15.52 20.58
N ASP A 491 13.53 16.14 20.50
CA ASP A 491 13.68 17.59 20.64
C ASP A 491 12.98 18.32 19.49
N VAL A 492 13.17 17.86 18.24
CA VAL A 492 12.46 18.40 17.07
C VAL A 492 10.94 18.24 17.21
N PHE A 493 10.48 17.09 17.71
CA PHE A 493 9.05 16.86 17.91
C PHE A 493 8.45 17.77 18.99
N LYS A 494 9.20 18.02 20.08
CA LYS A 494 8.79 18.94 21.14
C LYS A 494 8.62 20.38 20.63
N ASP A 495 9.55 20.82 19.79
CA ASP A 495 9.59 22.17 19.21
C ASP A 495 8.69 22.32 17.97
N LEU A 496 7.92 21.30 17.61
CA LEU A 496 7.05 21.32 16.44
C LEU A 496 5.90 22.33 16.62
N GLU A 497 5.89 23.40 15.82
CA GLU A 497 4.79 24.38 15.80
C GLU A 497 3.72 24.03 14.76
N TYR A 498 4.14 23.41 13.66
CA TYR A 498 3.29 23.04 12.52
C TYR A 498 3.63 21.63 12.07
N VAL A 499 2.66 20.92 11.52
CA VAL A 499 2.90 19.65 10.82
C VAL A 499 2.40 19.72 9.39
N LEU A 500 3.15 19.13 8.46
CA LEU A 500 2.66 18.89 7.12
C LEU A 500 1.89 17.58 7.07
N MET A 501 0.69 17.62 6.52
CA MET A 501 -0.18 16.46 6.41
C MET A 501 -0.55 16.22 4.96
N CYS A 502 -0.17 15.07 4.43
CA CYS A 502 -0.58 14.61 3.11
C CYS A 502 -1.85 13.74 3.24
N TRP A 503 -2.83 13.97 2.36
CA TRP A 503 -4.08 13.23 2.27
C TRP A 503 -4.49 13.02 0.80
N THR A 504 -5.24 11.95 0.52
CA THR A 504 -5.88 11.75 -0.78
C THR A 504 -7.32 11.25 -0.59
N PRO A 505 -8.27 11.63 -1.47
CA PRO A 505 -9.68 11.19 -1.36
C PRO A 505 -9.90 9.68 -1.35
N TRP A 506 -8.97 8.89 -1.90
CA TRP A 506 -9.07 7.45 -2.05
C TRP A 506 -8.13 6.67 -1.14
N ASP A 507 -7.30 7.36 -0.35
CA ASP A 507 -6.47 6.79 0.71
C ASP A 507 -6.69 7.60 1.99
N LEU A 508 -7.62 7.12 2.81
CA LEU A 508 -8.04 7.72 4.09
C LEU A 508 -6.95 7.55 5.15
N ARG A 509 -5.77 8.12 4.90
CA ARG A 509 -4.61 8.07 5.81
C ARG A 509 -3.90 9.41 5.81
N PHE A 510 -3.39 9.77 6.98
CA PHE A 510 -2.56 10.94 7.16
C PHE A 510 -1.10 10.54 7.25
N TYR A 511 -0.27 11.25 6.48
CA TYR A 511 1.17 11.09 6.52
C TYR A 511 1.79 12.38 7.06
N PRO A 512 2.18 12.43 8.35
CA PRO A 512 2.87 13.58 8.89
C PRO A 512 4.28 13.66 8.31
N SER A 513 4.72 14.87 7.99
CA SER A 513 6.09 15.19 7.62
C SER A 513 6.60 16.32 8.49
N ARG A 514 7.89 16.28 8.82
CA ARG A 514 8.56 17.34 9.62
C ARG A 514 8.45 18.73 8.98
N GLY A 515 8.42 18.79 7.66
CA GLY A 515 8.41 20.01 6.87
C GLY A 515 8.47 19.71 5.37
N VAL A 516 8.46 20.76 4.55
CA VAL A 516 8.41 20.66 3.08
C VAL A 516 9.64 19.94 2.55
N ARG A 517 10.80 20.14 3.16
CA ARG A 517 12.03 19.43 2.77
C ARG A 517 11.92 17.92 2.94
N ASP A 518 11.38 17.47 4.08
CA ASP A 518 11.24 16.03 4.35
C ASP A 518 10.18 15.41 3.42
N PHE A 519 9.07 16.12 3.18
CA PHE A 519 8.07 15.72 2.19
C PHE A 519 8.68 15.57 0.79
N LEU A 520 9.46 16.56 0.32
CA LEU A 520 10.09 16.51 -1.00
C LEU A 520 11.16 15.43 -1.10
N GLU A 521 11.90 15.14 -0.02
CA GLU A 521 12.80 13.99 -0.01
C GLU A 521 12.03 12.67 -0.19
N GLN A 522 10.91 12.49 0.50
CA GLN A 522 10.04 11.31 0.33
C GLN A 522 9.46 11.24 -1.10
N MET A 523 9.05 12.37 -1.70
CA MET A 523 8.58 12.41 -3.09
C MET A 523 9.70 12.14 -4.11
N ALA A 524 10.94 12.58 -3.83
CA ALA A 524 12.09 12.26 -4.66
C ALA A 524 12.42 10.76 -4.66
N GLU A 525 12.19 10.08 -3.53
CA GLU A 525 12.31 8.62 -3.42
C GLU A 525 11.13 7.91 -4.11
N ALA A 526 9.89 8.35 -3.86
CA ALA A 526 8.70 7.77 -4.47
C ALA A 526 8.69 7.87 -6.01
N SER A 527 9.16 9.00 -6.55
CA SER A 527 9.24 9.23 -8.00
C SER A 527 10.26 8.34 -8.73
N LEU A 528 11.14 7.63 -8.02
CA LEU A 528 12.04 6.62 -8.63
C LEU A 528 11.31 5.39 -9.13
N GLN A 529 10.12 5.13 -8.60
CA GLN A 529 9.34 3.95 -8.92
C GLN A 529 9.04 3.92 -10.42
N LYS A 530 9.47 2.88 -11.10
CA LYS A 530 9.18 2.67 -12.52
C LYS A 530 7.82 2.02 -12.65
N ASN A 531 7.11 2.36 -13.72
CA ASN A 531 5.89 1.67 -14.05
C ASN A 531 6.14 0.17 -14.29
N ARG A 532 5.39 -0.66 -13.57
CA ARG A 532 5.35 -2.13 -13.71
C ARG A 532 3.90 -2.53 -13.83
N HIS A 533 3.59 -3.60 -14.56
CA HIS A 533 2.22 -4.07 -14.78
C HIS A 533 1.52 -4.59 -13.52
N TRP A 534 2.26 -4.90 -12.46
CA TRP A 534 1.71 -5.20 -11.13
C TRP A 534 1.47 -3.96 -10.27
N LEU A 535 1.91 -2.78 -10.72
CA LEU A 535 1.54 -1.53 -10.07
C LEU A 535 0.13 -1.15 -10.51
N TYR A 536 -0.69 -0.84 -9.52
CA TYR A 536 -2.08 -0.44 -9.69
C TYR A 536 -2.15 1.05 -10.02
N VAL A 537 -1.64 1.39 -11.21
CA VAL A 537 -1.66 2.74 -11.76
C VAL A 537 -3.09 3.07 -12.21
N PHE A 538 -3.62 4.18 -11.71
CA PHE A 538 -4.94 4.68 -12.11
C PHE A 538 -4.99 6.21 -12.02
N GLU A 539 -6.04 6.79 -12.56
CA GLU A 539 -6.32 8.22 -12.45
C GLU A 539 -7.53 8.44 -11.52
N PRO A 540 -7.34 8.95 -10.31
CA PRO A 540 -8.34 8.96 -9.25
C PRO A 540 -9.69 9.62 -9.51
N ARG A 541 -9.80 10.49 -10.53
CA ARG A 541 -11.07 11.18 -10.85
C ARG A 541 -11.69 10.75 -12.17
N TYR A 542 -10.95 10.01 -12.98
CA TYR A 542 -11.39 9.65 -14.31
C TYR A 542 -11.58 8.14 -14.40
N ARG A 543 -12.76 7.72 -14.89
CA ARG A 543 -13.07 6.31 -15.07
C ARG A 543 -12.32 5.78 -16.27
N ARG A 544 -11.93 4.51 -16.23
CA ARG A 544 -11.62 3.80 -17.47
C ARG A 544 -12.92 3.61 -18.23
N LEU A 545 -13.18 4.48 -19.21
CA LEU A 545 -14.31 4.31 -20.11
C LEU A 545 -14.07 3.03 -20.94
N ALA A 546 -15.15 2.29 -21.22
CA ALA A 546 -15.09 1.25 -22.23
C ALA A 546 -14.53 1.89 -23.51
N LYS A 547 -13.62 1.20 -24.21
CA LYS A 547 -13.22 1.68 -25.53
C LYS A 547 -14.50 1.67 -26.36
N ASP A 548 -14.96 2.83 -26.83
CA ASP A 548 -15.95 2.90 -27.89
C ASP A 548 -15.37 2.11 -29.08
N ASP A 549 -15.88 0.89 -29.29
CA ASP A 549 -15.62 -0.05 -30.38
C ASP A 549 -14.22 0.01 -31.03
N GLU A 550 -13.33 -0.89 -30.60
CA GLU A 550 -12.27 -1.48 -31.45
C GLU A 550 -12.42 -3.00 -31.56
#